data_AF-A0A7V8AGD3-F1
#
_entry.id   AF-A0A7V8AGD3-F1
#
_cell.length_a   1.000
_cell.length_b   1.000
_cell.length_c   1.000
_cell.angle_alpha   90.00
_cell.angle_beta   90.00
_cell.angle_gamma   90.00
#
_symmetry.space_group_name_H-M   'P 1'
#
loop_
_entity.id
_entity.type
_entity.pdbx_description
1 polymer ?
#
loop_
_entity_poly.entity_id
_entity_poly.type
_entity_poly.pdbx_seq_one_letter_code
_entity_poly.pdbx_strand_id
1 'polypeptide(L)'
;MKRNMMITALLTPLLLAGAAYAQHDHSGHEGHKHQAVKKEAPAKAGKAAAAAKKAEAAYRKVTRAEIGKSAVCPVTGEKVKVDKDTISMSYKDRVYYFCCPGCDGSFAAEPEKYAVKEKAVKKKYVCPMGCAESDKPGRCPKCGMDLVEKKKEQPAAKKYSCPMGCVQSEKPGRCPKCGMDMKEKK
;
A
#
# COMPACT_ATOMS: atom_id res chain seq x y z
N MET A 1 -0.52 -44.95 8.31
CA MET A 1 0.37 -45.83 9.08
C MET A 1 1.47 -46.39 8.18
N LYS A 2 2.72 -45.94 8.39
CA LYS A 2 4.03 -46.48 7.97
C LYS A 2 5.05 -45.37 8.32
N ARG A 3 5.59 -45.35 9.57
CA ARG A 3 6.89 -45.92 10.01
C ARG A 3 8.06 -45.45 9.14
N ASN A 4 8.91 -44.56 9.68
CA ASN A 4 10.30 -44.82 10.14
C ASN A 4 11.22 -43.94 9.25
N MET A 5 12.38 -43.40 9.61
CA MET A 5 13.35 -43.51 10.72
C MET A 5 14.23 -42.24 10.60
N MET A 6 14.51 -41.51 11.68
CA MET A 6 15.81 -41.52 12.38
C MET A 6 17.05 -41.43 11.46
N ILE A 7 17.62 -40.23 11.32
CA ILE A 7 19.04 -39.96 10.97
C ILE A 7 19.46 -38.75 11.81
N THR A 8 19.89 -38.97 13.05
CA THR A 8 21.29 -39.01 13.51
C THR A 8 22.07 -37.70 13.38
N ALA A 9 22.46 -37.21 14.55
CA ALA A 9 23.31 -36.06 14.83
C ALA A 9 24.72 -36.18 14.25
N LEU A 10 25.30 -35.05 13.84
CA LEU A 10 26.72 -34.70 13.96
C LEU A 10 26.80 -33.17 14.06
N LEU A 11 27.06 -32.59 15.23
CA LEU A 11 28.39 -32.22 15.76
C LEU A 11 29.21 -31.34 14.80
N THR A 12 29.25 -30.03 15.07
CA THR A 12 30.51 -29.24 15.07
C THR A 12 30.29 -27.88 15.76
N PRO A 13 30.84 -27.66 16.97
CA PRO A 13 31.13 -26.34 17.49
C PRO A 13 32.64 -26.07 17.38
N LEU A 14 33.05 -24.98 16.72
CA LEU A 14 34.43 -24.50 16.84
C LEU A 14 34.44 -22.99 17.11
N LEU A 15 34.66 -22.71 18.38
CA LEU A 15 35.14 -21.44 18.94
C LEU A 15 36.57 -21.18 18.47
N LEU A 16 36.85 -19.98 17.97
CA LEU A 16 38.17 -19.35 18.13
C LEU A 16 37.98 -17.86 18.45
N ALA A 17 38.82 -17.40 19.36
CA ALA A 17 38.74 -16.20 20.17
C ALA A 17 39.85 -15.19 19.84
N GLY A 18 39.74 -13.98 20.39
CA GLY A 18 40.81 -12.99 20.61
C GLY A 18 41.05 -12.01 19.45
N ALA A 19 40.81 -10.69 19.54
CA ALA A 19 41.24 -9.61 20.47
C ALA A 19 42.59 -8.95 20.12
N ALA A 20 42.54 -7.68 19.71
CA ALA A 20 43.54 -6.60 19.82
C ALA A 20 42.90 -5.35 19.17
N TYR A 21 42.48 -4.27 19.83
CA TYR A 21 43.12 -3.30 20.75
C TYR A 21 44.35 -2.60 20.18
N ALA A 22 44.17 -1.36 19.73
CA ALA A 22 45.18 -0.31 19.72
C ALA A 22 44.48 1.06 19.80
N GLN A 23 44.82 1.80 20.85
CA GLN A 23 44.51 3.20 21.10
C GLN A 23 45.25 4.08 20.09
N HIS A 24 44.75 5.30 19.81
CA HIS A 24 45.60 6.49 19.76
C HIS A 24 44.79 7.78 19.96
N ASP A 25 45.53 8.71 20.53
CA ASP A 25 45.23 9.92 21.28
C ASP A 25 44.48 11.05 20.54
N HIS A 26 43.73 11.83 21.32
CA HIS A 26 43.02 13.04 20.91
C HIS A 26 43.97 14.23 20.84
N SER A 27 43.90 15.03 19.77
CA SER A 27 44.35 16.43 19.83
C SER A 27 43.51 17.33 18.91
N GLY A 28 42.77 18.23 19.55
CA GLY A 28 42.42 19.56 19.04
C GLY A 28 41.25 19.68 18.07
N HIS A 29 40.09 20.13 18.57
CA HIS A 29 39.31 21.16 17.86
C HIS A 29 38.43 21.95 18.84
N GLU A 30 38.90 23.12 19.25
CA GLU A 30 38.06 24.16 19.86
C GLU A 30 37.01 24.63 18.85
N GLY A 31 35.76 24.70 19.31
CA GLY A 31 34.75 25.66 18.83
C GLY A 31 34.26 25.50 17.40
N HIS A 32 33.13 24.83 17.20
CA HIS A 32 32.15 25.29 16.22
C HIS A 32 30.71 24.99 16.68
N LYS A 33 30.04 26.09 17.04
CA LYS A 33 28.60 26.22 17.20
C LYS A 33 27.92 25.84 15.87
N HIS A 34 26.75 25.20 15.99
CA HIS A 34 25.81 24.76 14.94
C HIS A 34 25.97 23.31 14.49
N GLN A 35 25.32 22.40 15.22
CA GLN A 35 25.21 21.00 14.86
C GLN A 35 24.14 20.79 13.79
N ALA A 36 24.57 20.07 12.74
CA ALA A 36 23.81 19.47 11.65
C ALA A 36 22.87 18.34 12.17
N VAL A 37 22.25 17.48 11.36
CA VAL A 37 22.93 16.31 10.77
C VAL A 37 22.16 15.77 9.55
N LYS A 38 22.90 15.66 8.44
CA LYS A 38 22.70 14.66 7.37
C LYS A 38 23.48 13.39 7.75
N LYS A 39 22.88 12.23 7.40
CA LYS A 39 23.49 10.95 6.99
C LYS A 39 23.87 9.86 8.02
N GLU A 40 23.33 8.67 7.66
CA GLU A 40 23.90 7.31 7.71
C GLU A 40 23.84 6.48 9.01
N ALA A 41 23.50 5.21 8.81
CA ALA A 41 23.27 4.16 9.81
C ALA A 41 24.52 3.83 10.64
N PRO A 42 24.38 3.11 11.77
CA PRO A 42 24.67 1.68 11.68
C PRO A 42 23.80 0.77 12.56
N ALA A 43 23.75 -0.50 12.15
CA ALA A 43 23.27 -1.62 12.94
C ALA A 43 24.18 -1.91 14.14
N LYS A 44 23.61 -2.35 15.28
CA LYS A 44 23.95 -3.64 15.94
C LYS A 44 23.05 -3.93 17.15
N ALA A 45 22.87 -5.22 17.38
CA ALA A 45 21.92 -5.87 18.27
C ALA A 45 22.32 -5.88 19.76
N GLY A 46 21.35 -6.05 20.66
CA GLY A 46 21.58 -6.48 22.05
C GLY A 46 20.41 -6.27 23.03
N LYS A 47 19.53 -7.28 23.13
CA LYS A 47 18.58 -7.68 24.20
C LYS A 47 18.31 -6.74 25.40
N ALA A 48 17.02 -6.52 25.70
CA ALA A 48 16.31 -7.23 26.79
C ALA A 48 14.81 -6.86 26.78
N ALA A 49 13.99 -7.87 27.01
CA ALA A 49 12.54 -7.78 27.10
C ALA A 49 12.10 -7.10 28.40
N ALA A 50 11.06 -6.27 28.34
CA ALA A 50 9.88 -6.32 29.24
C ALA A 50 9.04 -5.04 29.09
N ALA A 51 7.80 -5.24 28.61
CA ALA A 51 6.56 -4.53 28.93
C ALA A 51 6.57 -3.01 29.18
N ALA A 52 5.92 -2.27 28.28
CA ALA A 52 4.92 -1.29 28.67
C ALA A 52 3.90 -1.07 27.54
N LYS A 53 2.66 -1.46 27.79
CA LYS A 53 1.50 -1.28 26.93
C LYS A 53 1.09 0.21 26.83
N LYS A 54 1.06 0.79 25.63
CA LYS A 54 -0.04 1.60 25.05
C LYS A 54 0.40 2.27 23.74
N ALA A 55 -0.24 1.89 22.63
CA ALA A 55 -0.63 2.68 21.46
C ALA A 55 -0.74 1.73 20.26
N GLU A 56 -1.96 1.33 19.92
CA GLU A 56 -2.28 0.44 18.78
C GLU A 56 -2.05 1.13 17.42
N ALA A 57 -1.61 2.40 17.44
CA ALA A 57 -1.20 3.17 16.27
C ALA A 57 0.32 3.42 16.31
N ALA A 58 1.10 2.72 15.48
CA ALA A 58 2.56 2.83 15.44
C ALA A 58 3.04 3.56 14.18
N TYR A 59 3.94 4.55 14.33
CA TYR A 59 4.59 5.19 13.17
C TYR A 59 5.45 4.17 12.43
N ARG A 60 5.36 4.14 11.10
CA ARG A 60 6.23 3.31 10.27
C ARG A 60 6.82 4.11 9.11
N LYS A 61 7.97 3.65 8.63
CA LYS A 61 8.56 4.17 7.39
C LYS A 61 7.82 3.59 6.19
N VAL A 62 7.59 4.44 5.19
CA VAL A 62 7.07 4.04 3.88
C VAL A 62 8.08 3.13 3.18
N THR A 63 7.61 2.02 2.63
CA THR A 63 8.48 1.10 1.87
C THR A 63 8.67 1.58 0.44
N ARG A 64 9.78 1.22 -0.21
CA ARG A 64 10.03 1.53 -1.64
C ARG A 64 8.88 1.09 -2.54
N ALA A 65 8.22 -0.01 -2.20
CA ALA A 65 7.09 -0.55 -2.95
C ALA A 65 5.82 0.31 -2.83
N GLU A 66 5.76 1.25 -1.89
CA GLU A 66 4.59 2.10 -1.64
C GLU A 66 4.76 3.52 -2.15
N ILE A 67 6.00 3.91 -2.42
CA ILE A 67 6.34 5.19 -3.05
C ILE A 67 5.69 5.27 -4.43
N GLY A 68 5.02 6.39 -4.71
CA GLY A 68 4.28 6.65 -5.95
C GLY A 68 2.83 6.17 -5.94
N LYS A 69 2.38 5.45 -4.91
CA LYS A 69 0.96 5.08 -4.76
C LYS A 69 0.14 6.28 -4.28
N SER A 70 -1.17 6.26 -4.57
CA SER A 70 -2.12 7.23 -4.01
C SER A 70 -2.83 6.62 -2.80
N ALA A 71 -2.89 7.39 -1.73
CA ALA A 71 -3.64 7.07 -0.52
C ALA A 71 -4.61 8.21 -0.21
N VAL A 72 -5.57 7.99 0.68
CA VAL A 72 -6.50 9.04 1.14
C VAL A 72 -6.20 9.36 2.59
N CYS A 73 -5.99 10.64 2.90
CA CYS A 73 -5.80 11.12 4.26
C CYS A 73 -7.07 10.85 5.08
N PRO A 74 -7.01 10.11 6.19
CA PRO A 74 -8.21 9.78 6.97
C PRO A 74 -8.83 10.97 7.70
N VAL A 75 -8.01 12.00 7.97
CA VAL A 75 -8.43 13.22 8.68
C VAL A 75 -9.08 14.22 7.72
N THR A 76 -8.43 14.49 6.57
CA THR A 76 -8.90 15.52 5.62
C THR A 76 -9.72 14.96 4.45
N GLY A 77 -9.62 13.67 4.16
CA GLY A 77 -10.28 13.02 3.01
C GLY A 77 -9.57 13.28 1.66
N GLU A 78 -8.46 14.00 1.66
CA GLU A 78 -7.72 14.34 0.44
C GLU A 78 -6.85 13.19 -0.07
N LYS A 79 -6.67 13.12 -1.38
CA LYS A 79 -5.77 12.14 -2.01
C LYS A 79 -4.33 12.63 -1.89
N VAL A 80 -3.49 11.81 -1.27
CA VAL A 80 -2.07 12.07 -1.02
C VAL A 80 -1.23 11.12 -1.88
N LYS A 81 -0.17 11.65 -2.49
CA LYS A 81 0.87 10.82 -3.12
C LYS A 81 1.81 10.35 -2.02
N VAL A 82 2.05 9.04 -2.00
CA VAL A 82 2.93 8.42 -1.01
C VAL A 82 4.37 8.58 -1.47
N ASP A 83 5.16 9.26 -0.66
CA ASP A 83 6.58 9.54 -0.84
C ASP A 83 7.38 9.04 0.38
N LYS A 84 8.71 9.19 0.33
CA LYS A 84 9.59 8.76 1.43
C LYS A 84 9.34 9.53 2.73
N ASP A 85 8.97 10.80 2.58
CA ASP A 85 8.74 11.74 3.67
C ASP A 85 7.26 11.77 4.12
N THR A 86 6.40 10.98 3.46
CA THR A 86 4.99 10.87 3.86
C THR A 86 4.89 10.22 5.24
N ILE A 87 4.16 10.90 6.12
CA ILE A 87 3.88 10.44 7.48
C ILE A 87 2.90 9.27 7.38
N SER A 88 3.26 8.12 7.96
CA SER A 88 2.40 6.93 7.95
C SER A 88 2.34 6.26 9.31
N MET A 89 1.15 5.80 9.68
CA MET A 89 0.91 5.05 10.92
C MET A 89 0.15 3.77 10.63
N SER A 90 0.52 2.70 11.32
CA SER A 90 -0.21 1.44 11.27
C SER A 90 -1.20 1.36 12.43
N TYR A 91 -2.48 1.10 12.14
CA TYR A 91 -3.55 0.90 13.13
C TYR A 91 -4.46 -0.25 12.67
N LYS A 92 -4.76 -1.22 13.56
CA LYS A 92 -5.56 -2.43 13.27
C LYS A 92 -5.10 -3.14 11.98
N ASP A 93 -3.80 -3.41 11.88
CA ASP A 93 -3.10 -4.06 10.74
C ASP A 93 -3.25 -3.34 9.39
N ARG A 94 -3.73 -2.10 9.38
CA ARG A 94 -3.80 -1.24 8.21
C ARG A 94 -2.82 -0.09 8.33
N VAL A 95 -2.38 0.41 7.19
CA VAL A 95 -1.48 1.57 7.13
C VAL A 95 -2.27 2.77 6.63
N TYR A 96 -2.19 3.83 7.39
CA TYR A 96 -2.76 5.13 7.10
C TYR A 96 -1.64 6.11 6.72
N TYR A 97 -1.93 6.97 5.75
CA TYR A 97 -1.01 7.99 5.24
C TYR A 97 -1.63 9.36 5.46
N PHE A 98 -0.84 10.34 5.88
CA PHE A 98 -1.30 11.68 6.22
C PHE A 98 -0.75 12.73 5.27
N CYS A 99 -1.56 13.74 4.95
CA CYS A 99 -1.17 14.82 4.02
C CYS A 99 -0.20 15.83 4.65
N CYS A 100 -0.36 16.11 5.95
CA CYS A 100 0.36 17.17 6.64
C CYS A 100 0.82 16.72 8.04
N PRO A 101 1.97 17.24 8.54
CA PRO A 101 2.34 17.09 9.94
C PRO A 101 1.26 17.73 10.83
N GLY A 102 0.67 16.94 11.72
CA GLY A 102 -0.45 17.35 12.58
C GLY A 102 -1.70 16.47 12.40
N CYS A 103 -1.90 15.89 11.21
CA CYS A 103 -3.00 14.93 11.00
C CYS A 103 -2.78 13.60 11.75
N ASP A 104 -1.52 13.24 12.00
CA ASP A 104 -1.14 12.10 12.83
C ASP A 104 -1.59 12.27 14.29
N GLY A 105 -1.53 13.50 14.83
CA GLY A 105 -2.03 13.81 16.17
C GLY A 105 -3.55 13.65 16.29
N SER A 106 -4.31 14.20 15.33
CA SER A 106 -5.77 14.04 15.28
C SER A 106 -6.17 12.57 15.13
N PHE A 107 -5.44 11.82 14.31
CA PHE A 107 -5.66 10.39 14.14
C PHE A 107 -5.31 9.59 15.39
N ALA A 108 -4.21 9.91 16.08
CA ALA A 108 -3.80 9.22 17.30
C ALA A 108 -4.75 9.50 18.48
N ALA A 109 -5.37 10.68 18.52
CA ALA A 109 -6.35 11.04 19.54
C ALA A 109 -7.67 10.28 19.39
N GLU A 110 -8.18 10.15 18.15
CA GLU A 110 -9.46 9.48 17.87
C GLU A 110 -9.35 8.50 16.68
N PRO A 111 -8.52 7.43 16.78
CA PRO A 111 -8.27 6.56 15.64
C PRO A 111 -9.52 5.81 15.20
N GLU A 112 -10.48 5.53 16.09
CA GLU A 112 -11.73 4.85 15.70
C GLU A 112 -12.68 5.71 14.86
N LYS A 113 -12.55 7.03 14.97
CA LYS A 113 -13.33 8.02 14.22
C LYS A 113 -12.78 8.20 12.82
N TYR A 114 -11.45 8.25 12.69
CA TYR A 114 -10.76 8.51 11.43
C TYR A 114 -10.33 7.24 10.69
N ALA A 115 -10.07 6.15 11.40
CA ALA A 115 -9.77 4.87 10.78
C ALA A 115 -10.92 4.53 9.86
N VAL A 116 -10.62 4.45 8.57
CA VAL A 116 -11.55 3.97 7.56
C VAL A 116 -11.89 2.54 7.96
N LYS A 117 -13.01 2.37 8.68
CA LYS A 117 -13.76 1.11 8.74
C LYS A 117 -13.98 0.77 7.28
N GLU A 118 -13.61 -0.44 6.87
CA GLU A 118 -13.79 -0.88 5.49
C GLU A 118 -15.15 -0.42 4.99
N LYS A 119 -15.14 0.66 4.21
CA LYS A 119 -16.29 1.05 3.43
C LYS A 119 -16.30 -0.07 2.42
N ALA A 120 -17.12 -1.09 2.69
CA ALA A 120 -17.46 -2.11 1.72
C ALA A 120 -17.63 -1.34 0.42
N VAL A 121 -16.70 -1.56 -0.52
CA VAL A 121 -16.78 -0.94 -1.83
C VAL A 121 -18.19 -1.26 -2.27
N LYS A 122 -19.07 -0.26 -2.41
CA LYS A 122 -20.48 -0.49 -2.75
C LYS A 122 -20.47 -1.21 -4.09
N LYS A 123 -20.52 -2.54 -4.05
CA LYS A 123 -20.61 -3.39 -5.22
C LYS A 123 -22.07 -3.30 -5.60
N LYS A 124 -22.33 -2.90 -6.84
CA LYS A 124 -23.68 -3.05 -7.37
C LYS A 124 -23.83 -4.49 -7.80
N TYR A 125 -24.95 -5.07 -7.43
CA TYR A 125 -25.36 -6.40 -7.84
C TYR A 125 -26.54 -6.23 -8.78
N VAL A 126 -26.54 -6.97 -9.88
CA VAL A 126 -27.57 -6.89 -10.90
C VAL A 126 -28.19 -8.26 -11.09
N CYS A 127 -29.50 -8.29 -11.33
CA CYS A 127 -30.17 -9.51 -11.72
C CYS A 127 -29.71 -9.89 -13.15
N PRO A 128 -29.31 -11.16 -13.41
CA PRO A 128 -28.96 -11.61 -14.76
C PRO A 128 -30.05 -11.36 -15.82
N MET A 129 -31.32 -11.34 -15.40
CA MET A 129 -32.47 -11.04 -16.26
C MET A 129 -32.83 -9.54 -16.33
N GLY A 130 -32.05 -8.65 -15.71
CA GLY A 130 -32.25 -7.20 -15.78
C GLY A 130 -33.40 -6.63 -14.95
N CYS A 131 -34.01 -7.41 -14.05
CA CYS A 131 -35.21 -6.99 -13.34
C CYS A 131 -34.96 -6.03 -12.17
N ALA A 132 -33.78 -6.09 -11.53
CA ALA A 132 -33.44 -5.33 -10.34
C ALA A 132 -31.92 -5.13 -10.20
N GLU A 133 -31.53 -4.03 -9.57
CA GLU A 133 -30.17 -3.76 -9.09
C GLU A 133 -30.20 -3.58 -7.56
N SER A 134 -29.13 -3.92 -6.86
CA SER A 134 -29.01 -3.83 -5.40
C SER A 134 -27.58 -3.44 -4.99
N ASP A 135 -27.42 -2.75 -3.87
CA ASP A 135 -26.10 -2.51 -3.26
C ASP A 135 -25.65 -3.66 -2.33
N LYS A 136 -26.52 -4.67 -2.15
CA LYS A 136 -26.27 -5.84 -1.28
C LYS A 136 -26.30 -7.14 -2.08
N PRO A 137 -25.43 -8.11 -1.75
CA PRO A 137 -25.51 -9.46 -2.30
C PRO A 137 -26.81 -10.13 -1.86
N GLY A 138 -27.32 -11.07 -2.66
CA GLY A 138 -28.48 -11.88 -2.31
C GLY A 138 -29.33 -12.26 -3.51
N ARG A 139 -30.54 -12.74 -3.24
CA ARG A 139 -31.54 -13.07 -4.26
C ARG A 139 -32.29 -11.83 -4.72
N CYS A 140 -32.59 -11.80 -6.01
CA CYS A 140 -33.43 -10.79 -6.63
C CYS A 140 -34.84 -10.84 -6.02
N PRO A 141 -35.36 -9.73 -5.48
CA PRO A 141 -36.68 -9.70 -4.85
C PRO A 141 -37.83 -9.90 -5.85
N LYS A 142 -37.56 -9.82 -7.17
CA LYS A 142 -38.58 -9.97 -8.23
C LYS A 142 -38.66 -11.38 -8.81
N CYS A 143 -37.52 -12.03 -9.03
CA CYS A 143 -37.48 -13.33 -9.71
C CYS A 143 -36.80 -14.44 -8.89
N GLY A 144 -36.28 -14.13 -7.71
CA GLY A 144 -35.68 -15.12 -6.81
C GLY A 144 -34.31 -15.66 -7.26
N MET A 145 -33.79 -15.25 -8.42
CA MET A 145 -32.45 -15.60 -8.91
C MET A 145 -31.36 -14.84 -8.16
N ASP A 146 -30.16 -15.42 -8.06
CA ASP A 146 -29.02 -14.78 -7.41
C ASP A 146 -28.56 -13.53 -8.18
N LEU A 147 -28.36 -12.44 -7.44
CA LEU A 147 -27.83 -11.21 -8.00
C LEU A 147 -26.32 -11.36 -8.22
N VAL A 148 -25.87 -11.07 -9.45
CA VAL A 148 -24.46 -11.14 -9.82
C VAL A 148 -23.76 -9.82 -9.55
N GLU A 149 -22.52 -9.88 -9.07
CA GLU A 149 -21.69 -8.68 -8.88
C GLU A 149 -21.49 -7.98 -10.23
N LYS A 150 -22.00 -6.76 -10.35
CA LYS A 150 -21.59 -5.83 -11.39
C LYS A 150 -20.17 -5.44 -11.06
N LYS A 151 -19.21 -6.22 -11.58
CA LYS A 151 -17.80 -5.81 -11.65
C LYS A 151 -17.84 -4.40 -12.20
N LYS A 152 -17.24 -3.43 -11.51
CA LYS A 152 -17.11 -2.07 -12.05
C LYS A 152 -16.43 -2.22 -13.40
N GLU A 153 -17.25 -2.17 -14.45
CA GLU A 153 -16.79 -2.22 -15.82
C GLU A 153 -15.77 -1.09 -15.89
N GLN A 154 -14.54 -1.43 -16.29
CA GLN A 154 -13.63 -0.38 -16.73
C GLN A 154 -14.41 0.45 -17.76
N PRO A 155 -14.32 1.79 -17.74
CA PRO A 155 -15.08 2.62 -18.66
C PRO A 155 -14.95 2.00 -20.06
N ALA A 156 -16.10 1.66 -20.66
CA ALA A 156 -16.18 0.87 -21.88
C ALA A 156 -15.09 1.33 -22.86
N ALA A 157 -14.29 0.38 -23.37
CA ALA A 157 -13.21 0.67 -24.30
C ALA A 157 -13.74 1.64 -25.38
N LYS A 158 -13.22 2.87 -25.37
CA LYS A 158 -13.63 3.91 -26.31
C LYS A 158 -13.44 3.35 -27.71
N LYS A 159 -14.49 3.30 -28.52
CA LYS A 159 -14.39 2.81 -29.90
C LYS A 159 -13.88 3.96 -30.75
N TYR A 160 -12.79 3.76 -31.47
CA TYR A 160 -12.23 4.70 -32.40
C TYR A 160 -12.62 4.29 -33.82
N SER A 161 -13.06 5.24 -34.64
CA SER A 161 -13.44 5.03 -36.03
C SER A 161 -12.53 5.81 -36.97
N CYS A 162 -12.08 5.15 -38.03
CA CYS A 162 -11.45 5.79 -39.17
C CYS A 162 -12.43 6.83 -39.77
N PRO A 163 -12.04 8.11 -39.94
CA PRO A 163 -12.92 9.12 -40.55
C PRO A 163 -13.30 8.80 -41.99
N MET A 164 -12.50 7.98 -42.67
CA MET A 164 -12.80 7.44 -44.01
C MET A 164 -13.64 6.14 -43.97
N GLY A 165 -14.14 5.72 -42.81
CA GLY A 165 -15.04 4.55 -42.67
C GLY A 165 -14.36 3.18 -42.80
N CYS A 166 -13.04 3.12 -42.77
CA CYS A 166 -12.28 1.97 -43.25
C CYS A 166 -12.00 0.85 -42.23
N VAL A 167 -11.92 1.21 -40.94
CA VAL A 167 -11.67 0.29 -39.82
C VAL A 167 -12.08 0.95 -38.49
N GLN A 168 -12.43 0.13 -37.50
CA GLN A 168 -12.65 0.54 -36.11
C GLN A 168 -11.61 -0.11 -35.20
N SER A 169 -11.28 0.56 -34.09
CA SER A 169 -10.27 0.12 -33.13
C SER A 169 -10.74 0.37 -31.71
N GLU A 170 -10.30 -0.46 -30.77
CA GLU A 170 -10.51 -0.24 -29.32
C GLU A 170 -9.39 0.62 -28.71
N LYS A 171 -8.37 0.98 -29.51
CA LYS A 171 -7.21 1.76 -29.09
C LYS A 171 -7.08 3.05 -29.92
N PRO A 172 -6.67 4.18 -29.30
CA PRO A 172 -6.33 5.39 -30.03
C PRO A 172 -5.10 5.14 -30.92
N GLY A 173 -5.01 5.87 -32.03
CA GLY A 173 -3.85 5.81 -32.91
C GLY A 173 -4.17 6.18 -34.35
N ARG A 174 -3.20 5.93 -35.24
CA ARG A 174 -3.37 6.06 -36.69
C ARG A 174 -4.02 4.82 -37.27
N CYS A 175 -4.90 5.05 -38.24
CA CYS A 175 -5.53 3.98 -38.98
C CYS A 175 -4.47 3.16 -39.73
N PRO A 176 -4.41 1.82 -39.55
CA PRO A 176 -3.45 0.97 -40.25
C PRO A 176 -3.70 0.87 -41.77
N LYS A 177 -4.88 1.30 -42.26
CA LYS A 177 -5.22 1.25 -43.69
C LYS A 177 -4.96 2.56 -44.43
N CYS A 178 -5.23 3.71 -43.82
CA CYS A 178 -5.13 5.00 -44.49
C CYS A 178 -4.19 5.99 -43.81
N GLY A 179 -3.55 5.63 -42.69
CA GLY A 179 -2.60 6.46 -41.97
C GLY A 179 -3.20 7.67 -41.26
N MET A 180 -4.49 7.96 -41.42
CA MET A 180 -5.18 9.07 -40.75
C MET A 180 -5.45 8.77 -39.27
N ASP A 181 -5.43 9.81 -38.44
CA ASP A 181 -5.74 9.71 -37.02
C ASP A 181 -7.19 9.25 -36.80
N MET A 182 -7.37 8.24 -35.95
CA MET A 182 -8.69 7.69 -35.66
C MET A 182 -9.48 8.61 -34.72
N LYS A 183 -10.76 8.82 -35.01
CA LYS A 183 -11.64 9.68 -34.20
C LYS A 183 -12.37 8.86 -33.14
N GLU A 184 -12.46 9.37 -31.91
CA GLU A 184 -13.26 8.72 -30.86
C GLU A 184 -14.74 8.74 -31.25
N LYS A 185 -15.38 7.57 -31.30
CA LYS A 185 -16.82 7.44 -31.46
C LYS A 185 -17.44 7.45 -30.06
N LYS A 186 -17.97 8.61 -29.69
CA LYS A 186 -18.67 8.82 -28.42
C LYS A 186 -20.07 8.25 -28.45
#